data_AF-A0A7C7GP12-F1
#
_entry.id   AF-A0A7C7GP12-F1
#
_cell.length_a   1.000
_cell.length_b   1.000
_cell.length_c   1.000
_cell.angle_alpha   90.00
_cell.angle_beta   90.00
_cell.angle_gamma   90.00
#
_symmetry.space_group_name_H-M   'P 1'
#
loop_
_entity.id
_entity.type
_entity.pdbx_description
1 polymer ?
#
loop_
_entity_poly.entity_id
_entity_poly.type
_entity_poly.pdbx_seq_one_letter_code
_entity_poly.pdbx_strand_id
1 'polypeptide(L)'
;MSRKKKGSDLVARLNLKLRDIQPMTDAQDDFFRRYDSGKSQLLIGYPGTGKTFLAVYKALEEMTLNKDINRVVIVRSAVPTRDLGFLPGGLDEKGEVYELPYKQVCTNLFGRGDAYEILKKHGLITFLTTSYVRGVTLDHTVVIADEFQNFTAHEADSILTRLGKGSKILFCGDFFQTDLTKSKDLDVYKFVEVLESMDNWFDETNFEVSDIVRSGIVKAYITSKYIVHREGF
;
A
#
# COMPACT_ATOMS: atom_id res chain seq x y z
N MET A 1 -29.83 7.75 -16.16
CA MET A 1 -28.59 8.13 -16.89
C MET A 1 -27.46 7.18 -16.51
N SER A 2 -26.99 6.40 -17.47
CA SER A 2 -26.08 5.26 -17.29
C SER A 2 -24.65 5.72 -16.97
N ARG A 3 -24.21 5.58 -15.71
CA ARG A 3 -22.76 5.56 -15.36
C ARG A 3 -22.14 4.30 -15.97
N LYS A 4 -21.68 4.40 -17.23
CA LYS A 4 -20.94 3.30 -17.88
C LYS A 4 -19.67 3.02 -17.07
N LYS A 5 -19.59 1.78 -16.57
CA LYS A 5 -18.48 1.15 -15.84
C LYS A 5 -17.18 1.28 -16.65
N LYS A 6 -16.17 1.99 -16.12
CA LYS A 6 -15.04 2.56 -16.90
C LYS A 6 -13.66 1.93 -16.62
N GLY A 7 -13.42 1.26 -15.48
CA GLY A 7 -12.06 0.84 -15.06
C GLY A 7 -11.36 -0.14 -16.01
N SER A 8 -11.89 -1.36 -16.15
CA SER A 8 -11.29 -2.46 -16.92
C SER A 8 -11.01 -2.15 -18.40
N ASP A 9 -11.98 -1.55 -19.10
CA ASP A 9 -11.89 -1.23 -20.53
C ASP A 9 -10.92 -0.06 -20.79
N LEU A 10 -10.72 0.83 -19.81
CA LEU A 10 -9.85 1.98 -19.96
C LEU A 10 -8.37 1.62 -19.92
N VAL A 11 -7.93 0.69 -19.05
CA VAL A 11 -6.51 0.26 -18.99
C VAL A 11 -6.08 -0.37 -20.33
N ALA A 12 -6.93 -1.22 -20.91
CA ALA A 12 -6.68 -1.83 -22.22
C ALA A 12 -6.59 -0.78 -23.34
N ARG A 13 -7.47 0.23 -23.33
CA ARG A 13 -7.45 1.35 -24.31
C ARG A 13 -6.20 2.24 -24.17
N LEU A 14 -5.56 2.26 -23.01
CA LEU A 14 -4.33 3.01 -22.76
C LEU A 14 -3.07 2.26 -23.24
N ASN A 15 -3.23 1.09 -23.85
CA ASN A 15 -2.14 0.21 -24.26
C ASN A 15 -1.19 -0.12 -23.09
N LEU A 16 -1.78 -0.33 -21.90
CA LEU A 16 -1.09 -0.79 -20.71
C LEU A 16 -1.49 -2.25 -20.47
N LYS A 17 -0.53 -3.16 -20.57
CA LYS A 17 -0.74 -4.58 -20.26
C LYS A 17 -0.08 -4.89 -18.93
N LEU A 18 -0.90 -5.19 -17.92
CA LEU A 18 -0.40 -5.63 -16.62
C LEU A 18 0.30 -6.98 -16.80
N ARG A 19 1.55 -7.08 -16.34
CA ARG A 19 2.28 -8.34 -16.28
C ARG A 19 1.67 -9.21 -15.19
N ASP A 20 1.59 -10.50 -15.45
CA ASP A 20 1.24 -11.50 -14.45
C ASP A 20 2.39 -11.65 -13.45
N ILE A 21 2.11 -11.45 -12.16
CA ILE A 21 3.07 -11.54 -11.08
C ILE A 21 2.70 -12.75 -10.24
N GLN A 22 3.65 -13.66 -10.04
CA GLN A 22 3.48 -14.85 -9.22
C GLN A 22 4.13 -14.65 -7.85
N PRO A 23 3.53 -15.18 -6.77
CA PRO A 23 4.14 -15.16 -5.45
C PRO A 23 5.46 -15.93 -5.45
N MET A 24 6.45 -15.42 -4.71
CA MET A 24 7.78 -16.01 -4.61
C MET A 24 8.03 -16.71 -3.28
N THR A 25 7.12 -16.55 -2.32
CA THR A 25 7.21 -17.11 -0.96
C THR A 25 5.82 -17.51 -0.49
N ASP A 26 5.75 -18.39 0.52
CA ASP A 26 4.48 -18.88 1.06
C ASP A 26 3.62 -17.75 1.64
N ALA A 27 4.23 -16.73 2.26
CA ALA A 27 3.48 -15.56 2.76
C ALA A 27 2.90 -14.72 1.60
N GLN A 28 3.62 -14.60 0.49
CA GLN A 28 3.09 -13.92 -0.70
C GLN A 28 1.93 -14.69 -1.32
N ASP A 29 2.01 -16.02 -1.36
CA ASP A 29 0.92 -16.88 -1.84
C ASP A 29 -0.30 -16.80 -0.92
N ASP A 30 -0.09 -16.83 0.40
CA ASP A 30 -1.15 -16.67 1.38
C ASP A 30 -1.85 -15.32 1.23
N PHE A 31 -1.11 -14.23 1.02
CA PHE A 31 -1.68 -12.92 0.70
C PHE A 31 -2.55 -12.98 -0.56
N PHE A 32 -2.09 -13.62 -1.64
CA PHE A 32 -2.84 -13.69 -2.89
C PHE A 32 -4.17 -14.42 -2.69
N ARG A 33 -4.12 -15.57 -2.00
CA ARG A 33 -5.31 -16.36 -1.68
C ARG A 33 -6.28 -15.63 -0.75
N ARG A 34 -5.78 -14.93 0.28
CA ARG A 34 -6.60 -14.13 1.20
C ARG A 34 -7.21 -12.92 0.50
N TYR A 35 -6.49 -12.27 -0.41
CA TYR A 35 -7.02 -11.13 -1.17
C TYR A 35 -8.28 -11.51 -1.97
N ASP A 36 -8.31 -12.73 -2.51
CA ASP A 36 -9.42 -13.25 -3.30
C ASP A 36 -10.68 -13.54 -2.46
N SER A 37 -10.58 -13.51 -1.11
CA SER A 37 -11.75 -13.55 -0.21
C SER A 37 -12.64 -12.29 -0.36
N GLY A 38 -12.07 -11.21 -0.92
CA GLY A 38 -12.73 -9.91 -1.07
C GLY A 38 -12.64 -9.01 0.17
N LYS A 39 -12.07 -9.49 1.29
CA LYS A 39 -11.86 -8.69 2.50
C LYS A 39 -10.78 -7.63 2.32
N SER A 40 -10.79 -6.63 3.20
CA SER A 40 -9.67 -5.70 3.34
C SER A 40 -8.45 -6.45 3.91
N GLN A 41 -7.25 -5.91 3.70
CA GLN A 41 -6.01 -6.63 3.99
C GLN A 41 -5.13 -5.84 4.95
N LEU A 42 -4.51 -6.56 5.87
CA LEU A 42 -3.48 -6.05 6.77
C LEU A 42 -2.17 -6.78 6.46
N LEU A 43 -1.26 -6.10 5.78
CA LEU A 43 0.04 -6.63 5.37
C LEU A 43 1.12 -6.05 6.27
N ILE A 44 1.61 -6.87 7.19
CA ILE A 44 2.63 -6.48 8.16
C ILE A 44 3.87 -7.32 7.93
N GLY A 45 5.06 -6.71 7.95
CA GLY A 45 6.26 -7.52 7.84
C GLY A 45 7.56 -6.77 7.63
N TYR A 46 8.64 -7.51 7.40
CA TYR A 46 9.96 -6.91 7.19
C TYR A 46 10.09 -6.10 5.89
N PRO A 47 10.99 -5.09 5.84
CA PRO A 47 11.28 -4.39 4.60
C PRO A 47 11.83 -5.35 3.54
N GLY A 48 11.42 -5.14 2.29
CA GLY A 48 11.89 -5.96 1.16
C GLY A 48 11.15 -7.28 0.95
N THR A 49 10.08 -7.55 1.69
CA THR A 49 9.19 -8.72 1.48
C THR A 49 8.17 -8.55 0.35
N GLY A 50 8.05 -7.33 -0.19
CA GLY A 50 7.25 -7.03 -1.38
C GLY A 50 5.86 -6.46 -1.12
N LYS A 51 5.46 -6.22 0.13
CA LYS A 51 4.11 -5.73 0.53
C LYS A 51 3.54 -4.65 -0.38
N THR A 52 4.20 -3.49 -0.50
CA THR A 52 3.74 -2.38 -1.36
C THR A 52 3.62 -2.78 -2.83
N PHE A 53 4.59 -3.52 -3.36
CA PHE A 53 4.58 -3.97 -4.76
C PHE A 53 3.40 -4.90 -5.04
N LEU A 54 3.18 -5.88 -4.15
CA LEU A 54 2.10 -6.86 -4.28
C LEU A 54 0.72 -6.24 -4.04
N ALA A 55 0.61 -5.28 -3.11
CA ALA A 55 -0.61 -4.51 -2.87
C ALA A 55 -1.02 -3.70 -4.10
N VAL A 56 -0.07 -2.99 -4.71
CA VAL A 56 -0.29 -2.23 -5.95
C VAL A 56 -0.64 -3.17 -7.10
N TYR A 57 0.06 -4.31 -7.21
CA TYR A 57 -0.25 -5.34 -8.22
C TYR A 57 -1.70 -5.82 -8.10
N LYS A 58 -2.12 -6.35 -6.94
CA LYS A 58 -3.47 -6.88 -6.74
C LYS A 58 -4.54 -5.80 -6.90
N ALA A 59 -4.28 -4.56 -6.48
CA ALA A 59 -5.21 -3.44 -6.69
C ALA A 59 -5.41 -3.13 -8.18
N LEU A 60 -4.34 -3.13 -8.97
CA LEU A 60 -4.41 -2.89 -10.41
C LEU A 60 -5.00 -4.08 -11.16
N GLU A 61 -4.69 -5.31 -10.74
CA GLU A 61 -5.29 -6.54 -11.25
C GLU A 61 -6.79 -6.52 -11.03
N GLU A 62 -7.25 -6.23 -9.81
CA GLU A 62 -8.67 -6.15 -9.51
C GLU A 62 -9.35 -5.02 -10.30
N MET A 63 -8.77 -3.83 -10.40
CA MET A 63 -9.32 -2.77 -11.24
C MET A 63 -9.43 -3.16 -12.72
N THR A 64 -8.53 -4.03 -13.20
CA THR A 64 -8.53 -4.52 -14.57
C THR A 64 -9.57 -5.62 -14.79
N LEU A 65 -9.77 -6.52 -13.82
CA LEU A 65 -10.68 -7.66 -13.93
C LEU A 65 -12.10 -7.36 -13.46
N ASN A 66 -12.24 -6.59 -12.38
CA ASN A 66 -13.50 -6.21 -11.76
C ASN A 66 -13.99 -4.86 -12.28
N LYS A 67 -15.06 -4.88 -13.08
CA LYS A 67 -15.66 -3.68 -13.68
C LYS A 67 -16.27 -2.71 -12.67
N ASP A 68 -16.50 -3.17 -11.44
CA ASP A 68 -17.06 -2.34 -10.38
C ASP A 68 -15.97 -1.57 -9.60
N ILE A 69 -14.68 -1.85 -9.81
CA ILE A 69 -13.58 -1.02 -9.32
C ILE A 69 -13.16 -0.05 -10.41
N ASN A 70 -13.11 1.25 -10.07
CA ASN A 70 -12.85 2.31 -11.03
C ASN A 70 -11.49 2.98 -10.84
N ARG A 71 -10.89 2.86 -9.65
CA ARG A 71 -9.64 3.52 -9.30
C ARG A 71 -8.90 2.82 -8.18
N VAL A 72 -7.61 3.04 -8.14
CA VAL A 72 -6.71 2.74 -7.02
C VAL A 72 -6.31 4.06 -6.36
N VAL A 73 -6.42 4.15 -5.04
CA VAL A 73 -6.00 5.31 -4.26
C VAL A 73 -4.88 4.91 -3.33
N ILE A 74 -3.75 5.60 -3.44
CA ILE A 74 -2.58 5.36 -2.61
C ILE A 74 -2.49 6.49 -1.59
N VAL A 75 -2.39 6.15 -0.31
CA VAL A 75 -2.31 7.10 0.80
C VAL A 75 -1.01 6.89 1.56
N ARG A 76 -0.26 7.98 1.82
CA ARG A 76 0.89 8.00 2.74
C ARG A 76 0.76 9.14 3.76
N SER A 77 1.51 9.04 4.85
CA SER A 77 1.59 10.10 5.86
C SER A 77 2.10 11.41 5.24
N ALA A 78 1.49 12.54 5.64
CA ALA A 78 1.97 13.86 5.30
C ALA A 78 3.19 14.29 6.16
N VAL A 79 3.50 13.54 7.23
CA VAL A 79 4.60 13.88 8.13
C VAL A 79 5.91 13.68 7.38
N PRO A 80 6.79 14.69 7.32
CA PRO A 80 8.13 14.49 6.80
C PRO A 80 8.82 13.46 7.69
N THR A 81 9.20 12.32 7.12
CA THR A 81 10.24 11.47 7.70
C THR A 81 11.37 12.40 8.11
N ARG A 82 11.69 12.41 9.42
CA ARG A 82 12.76 13.21 10.02
C ARG A 82 13.98 13.10 9.07
N ASP A 83 14.47 14.26 8.58
CA ASP A 83 15.54 14.44 7.57
C ASP A 83 15.17 14.79 6.11
N LEU A 84 13.97 15.27 5.82
CA LEU A 84 13.81 16.17 4.66
C LEU A 84 14.04 17.61 5.11
N GLY A 85 15.31 17.96 5.28
CA GLY A 85 15.74 19.35 5.34
C GLY A 85 15.09 20.13 4.20
N PHE A 86 14.48 21.27 4.53
CA PHE A 86 13.77 22.20 3.65
C PHE A 86 13.94 21.92 2.16
N LEU A 87 13.12 21.05 1.58
CA LEU A 87 12.99 20.97 0.13
C LEU A 87 12.40 22.30 -0.34
N PRO A 88 13.14 23.13 -1.10
CA PRO A 88 12.57 24.34 -1.67
C PRO A 88 11.52 23.94 -2.71
N GLY A 89 10.29 24.46 -2.57
CA GLY A 89 9.20 24.13 -3.49
C GLY A 89 7.80 24.18 -2.86
N GLY A 90 6.78 24.19 -3.72
CA GLY A 90 5.37 24.14 -3.32
C GLY A 90 4.97 22.78 -2.70
N LEU A 91 3.80 22.69 -2.07
CA LEU A 91 3.28 21.42 -1.52
C LEU A 91 3.17 20.32 -2.59
N ASP A 92 2.91 20.68 -3.84
CA ASP A 92 2.79 19.77 -4.97
C ASP A 92 4.14 19.15 -5.38
N GLU A 93 5.24 19.93 -5.42
CA GLU A 93 6.59 19.43 -5.72
C GLU A 93 7.09 18.47 -4.63
N LYS A 94 6.66 18.67 -3.39
CA LYS A 94 6.96 17.75 -2.28
C LYS A 94 6.23 16.42 -2.44
N GLY A 95 5.03 16.41 -3.01
CA GLY A 95 4.24 15.20 -3.26
C GLY A 95 4.91 14.25 -4.25
N GLU A 96 5.53 14.77 -5.31
CA GLU A 96 6.11 13.94 -6.38
C GLU A 96 7.23 13.00 -5.90
N VAL A 97 7.99 13.41 -4.87
CA VAL A 97 9.04 12.56 -4.27
C VAL A 97 8.43 11.32 -3.62
N TYR A 98 7.30 11.46 -2.94
CA TYR A 98 6.60 10.34 -2.31
C TYR A 98 5.94 9.41 -3.33
N GLU A 99 5.73 9.88 -4.57
CA GLU A 99 5.17 9.09 -5.66
C GLU A 99 6.20 8.23 -6.38
N LEU A 100 7.51 8.53 -6.26
CA LEU A 100 8.59 7.82 -6.95
C LEU A 100 8.56 6.29 -6.76
N PRO A 101 8.32 5.73 -5.57
CA PRO A 101 8.21 4.28 -5.40
C PRO A 101 7.10 3.68 -6.28
N TYR A 102 5.96 4.35 -6.40
CA TYR A 102 4.82 3.86 -7.18
C TYR A 102 5.04 4.02 -8.69
N LYS A 103 5.79 5.05 -9.12
CA LYS A 103 6.27 5.17 -10.50
C LYS A 103 7.12 3.97 -10.87
N GLN A 104 8.04 3.56 -10.00
CA GLN A 104 8.89 2.38 -10.21
C GLN A 104 8.07 1.09 -10.21
N VAL A 105 7.13 0.92 -9.27
CA VAL A 105 6.24 -0.25 -9.23
C VAL A 105 5.45 -0.37 -10.53
N CYS A 106 4.77 0.69 -10.96
CA CYS A 106 4.00 0.67 -12.21
C CYS A 106 4.90 0.43 -13.44
N THR A 107 6.10 1.00 -13.47
CA THR A 107 7.07 0.73 -14.54
C THR A 107 7.42 -0.75 -14.62
N ASN A 108 7.64 -1.40 -13.48
CA ASN A 108 7.92 -2.84 -13.43
C ASN A 108 6.70 -3.69 -13.84
N LEU A 109 5.51 -3.33 -13.36
CA LEU A 109 4.26 -4.04 -13.60
C LEU A 109 3.78 -3.94 -15.06
N PHE A 110 3.98 -2.80 -15.71
CA PHE A 110 3.55 -2.59 -17.11
C PHE A 110 4.70 -2.71 -18.12
N GLY A 111 5.95 -2.74 -17.67
CA GLY A 111 7.13 -2.69 -18.53
C GLY A 111 7.28 -1.36 -19.27
N ARG A 112 6.70 -0.28 -18.76
CA ARG A 112 6.58 1.01 -19.45
C ARG A 112 6.79 2.17 -18.47
N GLY A 113 7.78 3.03 -18.75
CA GLY A 113 8.25 4.06 -17.80
C GLY A 113 7.27 5.19 -17.50
N ASP A 114 6.32 5.46 -18.40
CA ASP A 114 5.27 6.48 -18.25
C ASP A 114 3.94 5.89 -17.73
N ALA A 115 3.89 4.59 -17.37
CA ALA A 115 2.65 3.93 -17.00
C ALA A 115 1.92 4.59 -15.83
N TYR A 116 2.66 4.97 -14.78
CA TYR A 116 2.09 5.66 -13.62
C TYR A 116 1.47 7.01 -14.02
N GLU A 117 2.17 7.80 -14.83
CA GLU A 117 1.69 9.12 -15.27
C GLU A 117 0.43 9.01 -16.13
N ILE A 118 0.36 7.99 -17.00
CA ILE A 118 -0.83 7.68 -17.78
C ILE A 118 -2.00 7.31 -16.84
N LEU A 119 -1.78 6.40 -15.90
CA LEU A 119 -2.82 5.99 -14.94
C LEU A 119 -3.30 7.18 -14.08
N LYS A 120 -2.38 8.02 -13.61
CA LYS A 120 -2.67 9.23 -12.83
C LYS A 120 -3.46 10.25 -13.64
N LYS A 121 -3.03 10.56 -14.87
CA LYS A 121 -3.71 11.48 -15.79
C LYS A 121 -5.15 11.07 -16.08
N HIS A 122 -5.42 9.77 -16.15
CA HIS A 122 -6.76 9.22 -16.37
C HIS A 122 -7.58 9.01 -15.09
N GLY A 123 -7.03 9.36 -13.91
CA GLY A 123 -7.68 9.20 -12.62
C GLY A 123 -7.81 7.75 -12.14
N LEU A 124 -7.10 6.82 -12.79
CA LEU A 124 -7.09 5.39 -12.46
C LEU A 124 -6.22 5.11 -11.24
N ILE A 125 -5.11 5.84 -11.09
CA ILE A 125 -4.35 5.92 -9.84
C ILE A 125 -4.50 7.34 -9.29
N THR A 126 -4.61 7.47 -7.98
CA THR A 126 -4.55 8.78 -7.31
C THR A 126 -3.71 8.65 -6.04
N PHE A 127 -2.76 9.55 -5.88
CA PHE A 127 -1.96 9.66 -4.67
C PHE A 127 -2.55 10.74 -3.77
N LEU A 128 -2.72 10.44 -2.49
CA LEU A 128 -3.17 11.36 -1.45
C LEU A 128 -2.20 11.29 -0.26
N THR A 129 -2.10 12.38 0.48
CA THR A 129 -1.52 12.35 1.82
C THR A 129 -2.62 12.33 2.87
N THR A 130 -2.32 11.85 4.08
CA THR A 130 -3.27 11.77 5.21
C THR A 130 -4.03 13.08 5.45
N SER A 131 -3.40 14.23 5.21
CA SER A 131 -4.02 15.57 5.36
C SER A 131 -5.17 15.85 4.39
N TYR A 132 -5.20 15.20 3.21
CA TYR A 132 -6.20 15.45 2.16
C TYR A 132 -7.30 14.38 2.10
N VAL A 133 -7.31 13.41 3.03
CA VAL A 133 -8.31 12.34 3.03
C VAL A 133 -9.65 12.79 3.64
N ARG A 134 -9.63 13.83 4.48
CA ARG A 134 -10.85 14.38 5.10
C ARG A 134 -11.79 14.95 4.04
N GLY A 135 -13.07 14.55 4.10
CA GLY A 135 -14.11 15.03 3.19
C GLY A 135 -14.15 14.31 1.82
N VAL A 136 -13.30 13.30 1.61
CA VAL A 136 -13.36 12.45 0.42
C VAL A 136 -14.24 11.23 0.71
N THR A 137 -15.03 10.78 -0.27
CA THR A 137 -15.68 9.47 -0.24
C THR A 137 -15.02 8.57 -1.27
N LEU A 138 -14.58 7.39 -0.85
CA LEU A 138 -13.85 6.43 -1.67
C LEU A 138 -14.78 5.28 -2.06
N ASP A 139 -15.71 5.51 -2.98
CA ASP A 139 -16.57 4.46 -3.57
C ASP A 139 -15.84 3.73 -4.70
N HIS A 140 -16.13 2.44 -4.89
CA HIS A 140 -15.64 1.64 -6.01
C HIS A 140 -14.11 1.74 -6.20
N THR A 141 -13.38 1.70 -5.09
CA THR A 141 -11.95 2.05 -4.99
C THR A 141 -11.20 0.98 -4.20
N VAL A 142 -10.02 0.58 -4.69
CA VAL A 142 -9.05 -0.13 -3.86
C VAL A 142 -8.11 0.90 -3.26
N VAL A 143 -8.11 1.01 -1.94
CA VAL A 143 -7.25 1.95 -1.20
C VAL A 143 -6.00 1.22 -0.72
N ILE A 144 -4.83 1.82 -0.86
CA ILE A 144 -3.55 1.31 -0.33
C ILE A 144 -3.04 2.36 0.64
N ALA A 145 -3.13 2.07 1.94
CA ALA A 145 -2.52 2.84 3.00
C ALA A 145 -1.10 2.29 3.25
N ASP A 146 -0.13 2.89 2.58
CA ASP A 146 1.26 2.42 2.57
C ASP A 146 2.08 3.10 3.65
N GLU A 147 3.04 2.37 4.21
CA GLU A 147 3.91 2.81 5.30
C GLU A 147 3.09 3.29 6.52
N PHE A 148 1.98 2.59 6.79
CA PHE A 148 0.97 3.03 7.77
C PHE A 148 1.46 3.00 9.22
N GLN A 149 2.60 2.35 9.51
CA GLN A 149 3.26 2.48 10.81
C GLN A 149 3.71 3.92 11.11
N ASN A 150 3.77 4.79 10.09
CA ASN A 150 4.04 6.24 10.24
C ASN A 150 2.77 7.08 10.43
N PHE A 151 1.59 6.46 10.55
CA PHE A 151 0.33 7.17 10.77
C PHE A 151 0.09 7.31 12.27
N THR A 152 -0.69 8.32 12.64
CA THR A 152 -1.44 8.30 13.90
C THR A 152 -2.66 7.39 13.77
N ALA A 153 -3.21 6.90 14.89
CA ALA A 153 -4.47 6.13 14.86
C ALA A 153 -5.60 6.98 14.28
N HIS A 154 -5.64 8.26 14.64
CA HIS A 154 -6.61 9.20 14.08
C HIS A 154 -6.51 9.31 12.55
N GLU A 155 -5.29 9.33 11.98
CA GLU A 155 -5.12 9.35 10.52
C GLU A 155 -5.60 8.05 9.87
N ALA A 156 -5.26 6.89 10.47
CA ALA A 156 -5.73 5.60 10.00
C ALA A 156 -7.27 5.48 10.05
N ASP A 157 -7.89 5.87 11.16
CA ASP A 157 -9.35 5.95 11.33
C ASP A 157 -9.97 6.90 10.31
N SER A 158 -9.35 8.07 10.13
CA SER A 158 -9.83 9.07 9.18
C SER A 158 -9.78 8.57 7.75
N ILE A 159 -8.92 7.62 7.40
CA ILE A 159 -8.89 6.98 6.08
C ILE A 159 -9.96 5.89 6.01
N LEU A 160 -9.99 4.98 6.99
CA LEU A 160 -10.89 3.82 7.00
C LEU A 160 -12.35 4.26 6.93
N THR A 161 -12.72 5.31 7.66
CA THR A 161 -14.08 5.89 7.69
C THR A 161 -14.49 6.59 6.38
N ARG A 162 -13.60 6.72 5.38
CA ARG A 162 -13.94 7.23 4.03
C ARG A 162 -14.25 6.14 3.02
N LEU A 163 -14.04 4.87 3.37
CA LEU A 163 -14.39 3.76 2.49
C LEU A 163 -15.90 3.77 2.21
N GLY A 164 -16.20 3.89 0.93
CA GLY A 164 -17.56 3.85 0.41
C GLY A 164 -17.94 2.47 -0.09
N LYS A 165 -19.05 2.41 -0.84
CA LYS A 165 -19.59 1.15 -1.35
C LYS A 165 -18.65 0.53 -2.39
N GLY A 166 -18.48 -0.79 -2.31
CA GLY A 166 -17.70 -1.54 -3.30
C GLY A 166 -16.21 -1.23 -3.26
N SER A 167 -15.72 -0.78 -2.11
CA SER A 167 -14.31 -0.46 -1.87
C SER A 167 -13.73 -1.37 -0.81
N LYS A 168 -12.41 -1.53 -0.84
CA LYS A 168 -11.64 -2.17 0.21
C LYS A 168 -10.31 -1.48 0.39
N ILE A 169 -9.64 -1.74 1.51
CA ILE A 169 -8.36 -1.12 1.85
C ILE A 169 -7.29 -2.19 2.12
N LEU A 170 -6.05 -1.87 1.76
CA LEU A 170 -4.86 -2.62 2.11
C LEU A 170 -3.98 -1.70 2.97
N PHE A 171 -3.76 -2.08 4.22
CA PHE A 171 -2.74 -1.46 5.07
C PHE A 171 -1.42 -2.20 4.89
N CYS A 172 -0.35 -1.51 4.49
CA CYS A 172 0.97 -2.08 4.27
C CYS A 172 2.00 -1.41 5.19
N GLY A 173 2.65 -2.16 6.08
CA GLY A 173 3.59 -1.54 7.01
C GLY A 173 4.65 -2.46 7.61
N ASP A 174 5.70 -1.81 8.12
CA ASP A 174 6.91 -2.46 8.62
C ASP A 174 6.96 -2.43 10.16
N PHE A 175 6.19 -3.31 10.81
CA PHE A 175 6.04 -3.33 12.28
C PHE A 175 7.07 -4.17 13.02
N PHE A 176 7.89 -5.00 12.36
CA PHE A 176 8.92 -5.78 13.06
C PHE A 176 10.16 -4.97 13.47
N GLN A 177 10.07 -3.63 13.54
CA GLN A 177 11.09 -2.83 14.21
C GLN A 177 10.97 -3.07 15.71
N THR A 178 11.85 -3.87 16.30
CA THR A 178 11.83 -4.20 17.73
C THR A 178 12.12 -3.02 18.67
N ASP A 179 12.28 -1.79 18.19
CA ASP A 179 12.23 -0.55 19.00
C ASP A 179 10.87 -0.36 19.73
N LEU A 180 9.91 -1.20 19.39
CA LEU A 180 8.51 -1.16 19.82
C LEU A 180 8.25 -1.75 21.21
N THR A 181 9.25 -2.38 21.84
CA THR A 181 9.11 -2.86 23.23
C THR A 181 9.21 -1.76 24.30
N LYS A 182 9.60 -0.53 23.95
CA LYS A 182 9.67 0.60 24.90
C LYS A 182 8.61 1.68 24.72
N SER A 183 7.76 1.59 23.70
CA SER A 183 6.60 2.48 23.58
C SER A 183 5.33 1.67 23.31
N LYS A 184 4.60 1.36 24.38
CA LYS A 184 3.12 1.21 24.33
C LYS A 184 2.40 2.51 23.86
N ASP A 185 3.14 3.46 23.28
CA ASP A 185 2.72 4.82 22.94
C ASP A 185 2.68 5.09 21.43
N LEU A 186 2.90 4.09 20.57
CA LEU A 186 2.61 4.26 19.15
C LEU A 186 1.13 4.09 18.90
N ASP A 187 0.46 5.23 18.78
CA ASP A 187 -0.97 5.42 18.56
C ASP A 187 -1.56 4.38 17.58
N VAL A 188 -0.89 4.13 16.44
CA VAL A 188 -1.37 3.23 15.38
C VAL A 188 -1.49 1.75 15.77
N TYR A 189 -0.83 1.29 16.84
CA TYR A 189 -1.00 -0.10 17.30
C TYR A 189 -2.41 -0.38 17.80
N LYS A 190 -3.02 0.58 18.49
CA LYS A 190 -4.42 0.45 18.94
C LYS A 190 -5.36 0.29 17.75
N PHE A 191 -5.05 0.95 16.63
CA PHE A 191 -5.77 0.79 15.38
C PHE A 191 -5.61 -0.63 14.81
N VAL A 192 -4.38 -1.19 14.84
CA VAL A 192 -4.12 -2.59 14.44
C VAL A 192 -4.90 -3.58 15.30
N GLU A 193 -4.88 -3.44 16.63
CA GLU A 193 -5.65 -4.29 17.55
C GLU A 193 -7.15 -4.28 17.24
N VAL A 194 -7.70 -3.13 16.82
CA VAL A 194 -9.09 -3.03 16.36
C VAL A 194 -9.28 -3.80 15.05
N LEU A 195 -8.38 -3.68 14.08
CA LEU A 195 -8.48 -4.42 12.81
C LEU A 195 -8.41 -5.95 13.03
N GLU A 196 -7.55 -6.40 13.93
CA GLU A 196 -7.44 -7.82 14.31
C GLU A 196 -8.74 -8.35 14.94
N SER A 197 -9.50 -7.50 15.65
CA SER A 197 -10.83 -7.89 16.16
C SER A 197 -11.93 -7.97 15.08
N MET A 198 -11.63 -7.56 13.85
CA MET A 198 -12.57 -7.49 12.72
C MET A 198 -12.37 -8.64 11.72
N ASP A 199 -12.21 -9.87 12.19
CA ASP A 199 -11.94 -11.09 11.40
C ASP A 199 -12.85 -11.31 10.16
N ASN A 200 -14.08 -10.79 10.21
CA ASN A 200 -15.04 -10.89 9.09
C ASN A 200 -14.77 -9.88 7.96
N TRP A 201 -13.96 -8.86 8.22
CA TRP A 201 -13.73 -7.72 7.32
C TRP A 201 -12.27 -7.57 6.90
N PHE A 202 -11.34 -8.07 7.72
CA PHE A 202 -9.91 -8.02 7.46
C PHE A 202 -9.32 -9.43 7.44
N ASP A 203 -8.41 -9.65 6.49
CA ASP A 203 -7.47 -10.76 6.52
C ASP A 203 -6.06 -10.18 6.75
N GLU A 204 -5.30 -10.80 7.66
CA GLU A 204 -3.93 -10.40 7.95
C GLU A 204 -2.93 -11.29 7.21
N THR A 205 -1.78 -10.76 6.81
CA THR A 205 -0.65 -11.55 6.34
C THR A 205 0.64 -11.00 6.91
N ASN A 206 1.35 -11.85 7.65
CA ASN A 206 2.65 -11.55 8.23
C ASN A 206 3.78 -12.01 7.31
N PHE A 207 4.67 -11.09 6.97
CA PHE A 207 5.85 -11.37 6.16
C PHE A 207 7.10 -11.34 7.02
N GLU A 208 7.75 -12.50 7.13
CA GLU A 208 8.91 -12.72 7.96
C GLU A 208 10.22 -12.42 7.22
N VAL A 209 11.36 -12.51 7.93
CA VAL A 209 12.69 -12.34 7.33
C VAL A 209 12.93 -13.36 6.20
N SER A 210 12.34 -14.55 6.30
CA SER A 210 12.38 -15.58 5.25
C SER A 210 11.77 -15.09 3.94
N ASP A 211 10.78 -14.18 4.00
CA ASP A 211 10.02 -13.69 2.86
C ASP A 211 10.71 -12.53 2.10
N ILE A 212 11.90 -12.11 2.52
CA ILE A 212 12.65 -11.06 1.84
C ILE A 212 13.07 -11.54 0.44
N VAL A 213 12.57 -10.85 -0.58
CA VAL A 213 12.88 -11.06 -2.00
C VAL A 213 13.78 -9.92 -2.48
N ARG A 214 15.04 -9.97 -2.04
CA ARG A 214 16.10 -9.01 -2.42
C ARG A 214 17.41 -9.77 -2.64
N SER A 215 18.44 -9.06 -3.09
CA SER A 215 19.77 -9.65 -3.24
C SER A 215 20.28 -10.25 -1.92
N GLY A 216 21.15 -11.25 -2.01
CA GLY A 216 21.66 -11.98 -0.84
C GLY A 216 22.28 -11.06 0.21
N ILE A 217 22.99 -10.01 -0.21
CA ILE A 217 23.58 -9.02 0.70
C ILE A 217 22.52 -8.20 1.45
N VAL A 218 21.45 -7.78 0.78
CA VAL A 218 20.36 -7.02 1.42
C VAL A 218 19.63 -7.90 2.42
N LYS A 219 19.30 -9.14 2.04
CA LYS A 219 18.69 -10.11 2.97
C LYS A 219 19.59 -10.38 4.17
N ALA A 220 20.88 -10.62 3.95
CA ALA A 220 21.85 -10.84 5.02
C ALA A 220 21.98 -9.63 5.96
N TYR A 221 22.02 -8.40 5.41
CA TYR A 221 22.07 -7.18 6.20
C TYR A 221 20.83 -7.01 7.07
N ILE A 222 19.63 -7.11 6.47
CA ILE A 222 18.35 -6.96 7.18
C ILE A 222 18.27 -8.01 8.29
N THR A 223 18.54 -9.28 7.96
CA THR A 223 18.57 -10.39 8.94
C THR A 223 19.53 -10.10 10.08
N SER A 224 20.76 -9.71 9.77
CA SER A 224 21.80 -9.43 10.77
C SER A 224 21.43 -8.23 11.65
N LYS A 225 20.85 -7.18 11.08
CA LYS A 225 20.39 -5.99 11.81
C LYS A 225 19.44 -6.40 12.94
N TYR A 226 18.44 -7.24 12.66
CA TYR A 226 17.47 -7.69 13.67
C TYR A 226 18.05 -8.70 14.67
N ILE A 227 19.05 -9.49 14.29
CA ILE A 227 19.74 -10.38 15.22
C ILE A 227 20.60 -9.57 16.21
N VAL A 228 21.32 -8.56 15.72
CA VAL A 228 22.22 -7.74 16.56
C VAL A 228 21.43 -6.76 17.42
N HIS A 229 20.35 -6.19 16.86
CA HIS A 229 19.51 -5.16 17.49
C HIS A 229 18.11 -5.71 17.81
N ARG A 230 18.04 -6.80 18.58
CA ARG A 230 16.78 -7.45 18.97
C ARG A 230 15.80 -6.58 19.76
N GLU A 231 16.27 -5.49 20.36
CA GLU A 231 15.44 -4.51 21.07
C GLU A 231 15.27 -3.21 20.28
N GLY A 232 15.66 -3.20 19.00
CA GLY A 232 15.60 -2.03 18.14
C GLY A 232 16.96 -1.39 17.83
N PHE A 233 17.02 -0.66 16.72
CA PHE A 233 18.24 -0.10 16.13
C PHE A 233 18.41 1.39 16.44
#